data_AF-A0A2G9YHC7-F1
#
_entry.id   AF-A0A2G9YHC7-F1
#
_cell.length_a   1.000
_cell.length_b   1.000
_cell.length_c   1.000
_cell.angle_alpha   90.00
_cell.angle_beta   90.00
_cell.angle_gamma   90.00
#
_symmetry.space_group_name_H-M   'P 1'
#
loop_
_entity.id
_entity.type
_entity.pdbx_description
1 polymer ?
#
loop_
_entity_poly.entity_id
_entity_poly.type
_entity_poly.pdbx_seq_one_letter_code
_entity_poly.pdbx_strand_id
1 'polypeptide(L)' 'IGICGEHGGDPESIKFCHKNGFDYVSCSPYRVPIARLAAAQAAILSEKIIEYTSK' A
#
# COMPACT_ATOMS: atom_id res chain seq x y z
N ILE A 1 -12.95 5.89 0.71
CA ILE A 1 -13.27 4.51 1.17
C ILE A 1 -12.05 3.93 1.88
N GLY A 2 -12.22 3.21 2.99
CA GLY A 2 -11.10 2.60 3.72
C GLY A 2 -11.45 1.23 4.30
N ILE A 3 -10.43 0.53 4.79
CA ILE A 3 -10.56 -0.82 5.40
C ILE A 3 -9.95 -0.84 6.81
N CYS A 4 -10.55 -1.63 7.70
CA CYS A 4 -10.05 -1.85 9.05
C CYS A 4 -9.91 -3.35 9.37
N GLY A 5 -9.15 -3.64 10.43
CA GLY A 5 -8.93 -5.01 10.89
C GLY A 5 -7.66 -5.62 10.35
N GLU A 6 -7.60 -6.94 10.29
CA GLU A 6 -6.36 -7.66 9.99
C GLU A 6 -5.84 -7.40 8.57
N HIS A 7 -6.76 -7.33 7.62
CA HIS A 7 -6.49 -6.98 6.22
C HIS A 7 -5.92 -5.57 6.06
N GLY A 8 -6.20 -4.65 6.99
CA GLY A 8 -5.61 -3.31 6.96
C GLY A 8 -4.10 -3.28 7.27
N GLY A 9 -3.54 -4.40 7.74
CA GLY A 9 -2.10 -4.58 7.97
C GLY A 9 -1.46 -5.70 7.16
N ASP A 10 -2.22 -6.29 6.23
CA ASP A 10 -1.74 -7.33 5.32
C ASP A 10 -1.25 -6.70 4.00
N PRO A 11 0.01 -6.90 3.58
CA PRO A 11 0.56 -6.25 2.39
C PRO A 11 -0.19 -6.50 1.09
N GLU A 12 -0.70 -7.72 0.86
CA GLU A 12 -1.44 -8.05 -0.36
C GLU A 12 -2.80 -7.36 -0.39
N SER A 13 -3.49 -7.36 0.75
CA SER A 13 -4.74 -6.61 0.94
C SER A 13 -4.55 -5.10 0.71
N ILE A 14 -3.46 -4.52 1.21
CA ILE A 14 -3.14 -3.10 1.01
C ILE A 14 -2.90 -2.78 -0.47
N LYS A 15 -2.16 -3.63 -1.20
CA LYS A 15 -1.97 -3.47 -2.66
C LYS A 15 -3.30 -3.55 -3.41
N PHE A 16 -4.16 -4.49 -3.03
CA PHE A 16 -5.51 -4.59 -3.59
C PHE A 16 -6.32 -3.31 -3.32
N CYS A 17 -6.33 -2.82 -2.08
CA CYS A 17 -7.02 -1.60 -1.70
C CYS A 17 -6.50 -0.38 -2.48
N HIS A 18 -5.18 -0.21 -2.59
CA HIS A 18 -4.54 0.84 -3.38
C HIS A 18 -5.00 0.80 -4.85
N LYS A 19 -4.95 -0.38 -5.47
CA LYS A 19 -5.39 -0.58 -6.87
C LYS A 19 -6.88 -0.25 -7.09
N ASN A 20 -7.72 -0.43 -6.07
CA ASN A 20 -9.15 -0.14 -6.13
C ASN A 20 -9.52 1.27 -5.62
N GLY A 21 -8.54 2.14 -5.37
CA GLY A 21 -8.79 3.55 -5.01
C GLY A 21 -9.27 3.75 -3.57
N PHE A 22 -8.85 2.90 -2.63
CA PHE A 22 -9.09 3.12 -1.21
C PHE A 22 -8.15 4.22 -0.69
N ASP A 23 -8.67 5.11 0.15
CA ASP A 23 -7.95 6.30 0.64
C ASP A 23 -7.09 6.00 1.88
N TYR A 24 -7.48 5.00 2.69
CA TYR A 24 -6.77 4.65 3.92
C TYR A 24 -6.98 3.20 4.37
N VAL A 25 -6.06 2.75 5.24
CA VAL A 25 -6.13 1.46 5.94
C VAL A 25 -5.95 1.67 7.45
N SER A 26 -6.59 0.83 8.25
CA SER A 26 -6.49 0.83 9.72
C SER A 26 -6.13 -0.56 10.24
N CYS A 27 -5.08 -0.65 11.05
CA CYS A 27 -4.59 -1.89 11.63
C CYS A 27 -4.10 -1.68 13.06
N SER A 28 -3.80 -2.77 13.76
CA SER A 28 -3.25 -2.70 15.12
C SER A 28 -1.92 -1.92 15.13
N PRO A 29 -1.57 -1.24 16.25
CA PRO A 29 -0.38 -0.39 16.31
C PRO A 29 0.92 -1.06 15.84
N TYR A 30 1.07 -2.35 16.15
CA TYR A 30 2.23 -3.15 15.77
C TYR A 30 2.35 -3.41 14.26
N ARG A 31 1.24 -3.34 13.50
CA ARG A 31 1.23 -3.51 12.04
C ARG A 31 1.33 -2.19 11.28
N VAL A 32 1.24 -1.04 11.95
CA VAL A 32 1.35 0.28 11.29
C VAL A 32 2.65 0.42 10.47
N PRO A 33 3.84 0.00 10.95
CA PRO A 33 5.05 0.07 10.13
C PRO A 33 4.96 -0.77 8.85
N ILE A 34 4.39 -1.98 8.94
CA ILE A 34 4.18 -2.89 7.80
C ILE A 34 3.20 -2.27 6.81
N ALA A 35 2.08 -1.72 7.31
CA ALA A 35 1.07 -1.10 6.49
C ALA A 35 1.61 0.11 5.71
N ARG A 36 2.44 0.94 6.35
CA ARG A 36 3.09 2.09 5.70
C ARG A 36 4.07 1.65 4.61
N LEU A 37 4.90 0.65 4.88
CA LEU A 37 5.84 0.12 3.89
C LEU A 37 5.10 -0.48 2.68
N ALA A 38 4.07 -1.29 2.93
CA ALA A 38 3.27 -1.90 1.87
C ALA A 38 2.54 -0.84 1.02
N ALA A 39 1.98 0.20 1.65
CA ALA A 39 1.34 1.30 0.93
C ALA A 39 2.34 2.07 0.06
N ALA A 40 3.55 2.35 0.56
CA ALA A 40 4.59 3.00 -0.23
C ALA A 40 5.04 2.14 -1.43
N GLN A 41 5.23 0.83 -1.22
CA GLN A 41 5.55 -0.11 -2.30
C GLN A 41 4.42 -0.15 -3.34
N ALA A 42 3.15 -0.20 -2.91
CA ALA A 42 2.00 -0.20 -3.80
C ALA A 42 1.96 1.08 -4.67
N ALA A 43 2.23 2.24 -4.07
CA ALA A 43 2.33 3.51 -4.80
C ALA A 43 3.46 3.49 -5.84
N ILE A 44 4.68 3.13 -5.44
CA ILE A 44 5.86 3.08 -6.33
C ILE A 44 5.65 2.11 -7.50
N LEU A 45 5.07 0.93 -7.25
CA LEU A 45 4.81 -0.07 -8.28
C LEU A 45 3.62 0.30 -9.19
N SER A 46 2.67 1.09 -8.68
CA SER A 46 1.53 1.58 -9.47
C SER A 46 1.91 2.74 -10.40
N GLU A 47 2.91 3.53 -10.03
CA GLU A 47 3.47 4.54 -10.89
C GLU A 47 4.42 3.90 -11.91
N LYS A 48 4.26 4.25 -13.19
CA LYS A 48 5.28 3.92 -14.19
C LYS A 48 6.56 4.61 -13.75
N ILE A 49 7.57 3.83 -13.37
CA ILE A 49 8.93 4.32 -13.27
C ILE A 49 9.24 5.01 -14.60
N ILE A 50 9.42 6.33 -14.56
CA ILE A 50 10.07 7.07 -15.64
C ILE A 50 11.42 6.38 -15.79
N GLU A 51 11.64 5.73 -16.92
CA GLU A 51 12.82 4.93 -17.23
C GLU A 51 14.07 5.83 -17.16
N TYR A 52 14.66 5.94 -15.96
CA TYR A 52 15.95 6.61 -15.73
C TYR A 52 17.14 5.65 -15.97
N THR A 53 16.89 4.48 -16.55
CA THR A 53 17.93 3.50 -16.84
C THR A 53 18.49 3.75 -18.23
N SER A 54 19.72 4.28 -18.27
CA SER A 54 20.64 4.38 -19.42
C SER A 54 20.40 5.54 -20.42
N LYS A 55 20.82 6.75 -20.03
CA LYS A 55 21.59 7.64 -20.91
C LYS A 55 22.94 7.92 -20.28
#